data_AF-A0A212KWE1-F1
#
_entry.id   AF-A0A212KWE1-F1
#
_cell.length_a   1.000
_cell.length_b   1.000
_cell.length_c   1.000
_cell.angle_alpha   90.00
_cell.angle_beta   90.00
_cell.angle_gamma   90.00
#
_symmetry.space_group_name_H-M   'P 1'
#
loop_
_entity.id
_entity.type
_entity.pdbx_description
1 polymer ?
#
loop_
_entity_poly.entity_id
_entity_poly.type
_entity_poly.pdbx_seq_one_letter_code
_entity_poly.pdbx_strand_id
1 'polypeptide(L)' 'MFGTVGIADLAIKCIIGDLPDERETLQTLYVTVEYRYDLSGV' A
#
# COMPACT_ATOMS: atom_id res chain seq x y z
N MET A 1 20.63 11.59 8.85
CA MET A 1 19.67 12.18 7.86
C MET A 1 18.66 11.09 7.54
N PHE A 2 17.36 11.36 7.58
CA PHE A 2 16.35 10.35 7.24
C PHE A 2 16.02 10.42 5.74
N GLY A 3 16.20 9.30 5.05
CA GLY A 3 15.73 9.10 3.67
C GLY A 3 14.36 8.44 3.65
N THR A 4 13.62 8.62 2.56
CA THR A 4 12.38 7.88 2.31
C THR A 4 12.41 7.35 0.89
N VAL A 5 12.13 6.07 0.72
CA VAL A 5 11.94 5.42 -0.57
C VAL A 5 10.57 4.77 -0.53
N GLY A 6 9.77 4.96 -1.59
CA GLY A 6 8.41 4.44 -1.62
C GLY A 6 7.90 4.19 -3.02
N ILE A 7 6.77 3.48 -3.07
CA ILE A 7 5.97 3.25 -4.26
C ILE A 7 4.62 3.93 -4.03
N ALA A 8 4.26 4.86 -4.91
CA ALA A 8 2.97 5.51 -4.91
C ALA A 8 2.03 4.86 -5.93
N ASP A 9 0.73 5.01 -5.71
CA ASP A 9 -0.34 4.65 -6.66
C ASP A 9 -0.34 3.17 -7.10
N LEU A 10 0.05 2.25 -6.21
CA LEU A 10 -0.01 0.82 -6.52
C LEU A 10 -1.48 0.37 -6.56
N ALA A 11 -1.98 0.05 -7.74
CA ALA A 11 -3.33 -0.46 -7.96
C ALA A 11 -3.35 -2.00 -7.85
N ILE A 12 -4.03 -2.52 -6.83
CA ILE A 12 -4.19 -3.96 -6.59
C ILE A 12 -5.66 -4.33 -6.82
N LYS A 13 -5.92 -5.29 -7.71
CA LYS A 13 -7.24 -5.90 -7.83
C LYS A 13 -7.39 -7.01 -6.80
N CYS A 14 -8.31 -6.87 -5.87
CA CYS A 14 -8.55 -7.84 -4.81
C CYS A 14 -10.02 -7.89 -4.42
N ILE A 15 -10.38 -8.92 -3.65
CA ILE A 15 -11.66 -9.05 -2.98
C ILE A 15 -11.37 -8.85 -1.50
N ILE A 16 -11.82 -7.72 -0.95
CA ILE A 16 -11.54 -7.34 0.43
C ILE A 16 -12.68 -6.47 0.97
N GLY A 17 -13.07 -6.69 2.22
CA GLY A 17 -14.11 -5.92 2.89
C GLY A 17 -14.82 -6.73 3.97
N ASP A 18 -15.56 -6.02 4.81
CA ASP A 18 -16.29 -6.64 5.93
C ASP A 18 -17.73 -6.97 5.54
N LEU A 19 -18.30 -6.22 4.59
CA LEU A 19 -19.65 -6.45 4.11
C LEU A 19 -19.70 -7.67 3.17
N PRO A 20 -20.81 -8.45 3.17
CA PRO A 20 -20.98 -9.59 2.27
C PRO A 20 -20.76 -9.22 0.79
N ASP A 21 -21.32 -8.10 0.35
CA ASP A 21 -21.21 -7.63 -1.04
C ASP A 21 -19.76 -7.30 -1.44
N GLU A 22 -18.94 -6.86 -0.48
CA GLU A 22 -17.52 -6.59 -0.70
C GLU A 22 -16.70 -7.88 -0.87
N ARG A 23 -17.17 -9.00 -0.32
CA ARG A 23 -16.52 -10.32 -0.44
C ARG A 23 -16.85 -11.06 -1.72
N GLU A 24 -17.75 -10.52 -2.54
CA GLU A 24 -18.17 -11.11 -3.81
C GLU A 24 -17.80 -10.25 -5.03
N THR A 25 -17.44 -8.99 -4.80
CA THR A 25 -17.10 -8.03 -5.86
C THR A 25 -15.59 -7.86 -5.97
N LEU A 26 -15.05 -7.82 -7.20
CA LEU A 26 -13.63 -7.48 -7.42
C LEU A 26 -13.43 -5.96 -7.36
N GLN A 27 -12.69 -5.47 -6.37
CA GLN A 27 -12.36 -4.04 -6.22
C GLN A 27 -10.92 -3.73 -6.62
N THR A 28 -10.63 -2.44 -6.80
CA THR A 28 -9.25 -1.94 -6.95
C THR A 28 -8.86 -1.14 -5.72
N LEU A 29 -7.83 -1.58 -5.01
CA LEU A 29 -7.24 -0.91 -3.86
C LEU A 29 -6.01 -0.12 -4.32
N TYR A 30 -5.93 1.16 -3.94
CA TYR A 30 -4.78 2.01 -4.19
C TYR A 30 -3.91 2.08 -2.93
N VAL A 31 -2.67 1.59 -3.02
CA VAL A 31 -1.75 1.49 -1.90
C VAL A 31 -0.53 2.38 -2.16
N THR A 32 -0.13 3.12 -1.14
CA THR A 32 1.17 3.80 -1.09
C THR A 32 2.01 3.13 -0.02
N VAL A 33 3.23 2.74 -0.37
CA VAL A 33 4.18 2.10 0.54
C VAL A 33 5.37 3.02 0.71
N GLU A 34 5.67 3.41 1.94
CA GLU A 34 6.81 4.26 2.27
C GLU A 34 7.75 3.53 3.24
N TYR A 35 9.01 3.41 2.86
CA TYR A 35 10.08 2.91 3.70
C TYR A 35 10.97 4.07 4.13
N ARG A 36 11.01 4.31 5.44
CA ARG A 36 11.85 5.33 6.06
C ARG A 36 13.07 4.68 6.67
N TYR A 37 14.25 5.20 6.36
CA TYR A 37 15.51 4.67 6.90
C TYR A 37 16.46 5.77 7.31
N ASP A 38 17.29 5.46 8.30
CA ASP A 38 18.30 6.35 8.82
C ASP A 38 19.60 6.19 8.03
N LEU A 39 20.06 7.27 7.40
CA LEU A 39 21.34 7.32 6.69
C LEU A 39 22.52 7.61 7.64
N SER A 40 22.28 7.76 8.94
CA SER A 40 23.33 8.13 9.91
C SER A 40 24.27 6.99 10.30
N GLY A 41 24.03 5.77 9.79
CA GLY A 41 24.85 4.57 10.03
C GLY A 41 25.66 4.08 8.81
N VAL A 42 25.68 4.86 7.72
CA VAL A 42 26.57 4.68 6.55
C VAL A 42 27.69 5.72 6.60
#